data_AF-A0A2N0XVR0-F1
#
_entry.id   AF-A0A2N0XVR0-F1
#
_cell.length_a   1.000
_cell.length_b   1.000
_cell.length_c   1.000
_cell.angle_alpha   90.00
_cell.angle_beta   90.00
_cell.angle_gamma   90.00
#
_symmetry.space_group_name_H-M   'P 1'
#
loop_
_entity.id
_entity.type
_entity.pdbx_description
1 polymer ?
#
loop_
_entity_poly.entity_id
_entity_poly.type
_entity_poly.pdbx_seq_one_letter_code
_entity_poly.pdbx_strand_id
1 'polypeptide(L)'
;MMKILTLLLVGSVFSVSAQAANMWKTVYEQLDLGGLKTPNEKVHIECHFDLLSVNLTKDHDVTKLKMNKAPNRKRCEFAIKDVVKRDTPFKFSFDFKTNDNFAHYSQWHSYFQLHSVPDQGEAWRCPIMALESINGTLRMFNRWDENQISVTKNGSCGGAGNSIEYRKLFSDYYYEADSWYNVEISGELSHNKDACLTVKINDEVLSDVCGPNTFNDIQKPYIKFGIYKPTSWEVDNEEIELSVKNIRYHELAN
;
A
#
# COMPACT_ATOMS: atom_id res chain seq x y z
N MET A 1 -12.46 23.18 64.14
CA MET A 1 -13.18 22.25 63.23
C MET A 1 -12.41 22.17 61.93
N MET A 2 -12.07 20.95 61.54
CA MET A 2 -11.20 20.56 60.42
C MET A 2 -12.08 20.27 59.19
N LYS A 3 -11.74 20.82 58.02
CA LYS A 3 -12.15 20.33 56.68
C LYS A 3 -10.99 20.63 55.73
N ILE A 4 -10.00 19.75 55.67
CA ILE A 4 -9.82 18.69 54.68
C ILE A 4 -9.91 19.22 53.24
N LEU A 5 -8.71 19.37 52.69
CA LEU A 5 -8.34 19.49 51.29
C LEU A 5 -8.83 18.26 50.51
N THR A 6 -9.42 18.45 49.33
CA THR A 6 -9.39 17.40 48.30
C THR A 6 -9.22 18.05 46.94
N LEU A 7 -7.96 18.10 46.53
CA LEU A 7 -7.54 18.26 45.15
C LEU A 7 -7.65 16.87 44.51
N LEU A 8 -8.42 16.72 43.43
CA LEU A 8 -8.31 15.59 42.52
C LEU A 8 -8.44 16.12 41.09
N LEU A 9 -7.34 16.71 40.62
CA LEU A 9 -6.99 16.59 39.21
C LEU A 9 -6.63 15.12 38.97
N VAL A 10 -7.43 14.41 38.18
CA VAL A 10 -6.93 13.26 37.43
C VAL A 10 -7.01 13.65 35.98
N GLY A 11 -6.00 14.40 35.55
CA GLY A 11 -5.70 14.54 34.14
C GLY A 11 -5.27 13.18 33.62
N SER A 12 -6.10 12.55 32.81
CA SER A 12 -5.69 11.47 31.92
C SER A 12 -4.82 12.05 30.81
N VAL A 13 -3.60 12.46 31.16
CA VAL A 13 -2.55 12.73 30.19
C VAL A 13 -2.01 11.37 29.77
N PHE A 14 -2.75 10.68 28.89
CA PHE A 14 -2.12 9.64 28.08
C PHE A 14 -1.05 10.36 27.27
N SER A 15 0.20 10.14 27.63
CA SER A 15 1.32 10.74 26.90
C SER A 15 1.25 10.25 25.46
N VAL A 16 1.19 11.19 24.52
CA VAL A 16 1.20 10.94 23.07
C VAL A 16 2.33 9.97 22.68
N SER A 17 3.42 9.97 23.43
CA SER A 17 4.55 9.04 23.30
C SER A 17 4.21 7.56 23.51
N ALA A 18 3.33 7.23 24.47
CA ALA A 18 2.95 5.84 24.75
C ALA A 18 2.00 5.29 23.68
N GLN A 19 1.08 6.12 23.18
CA GLN A 19 0.16 5.75 22.10
C GLN A 19 0.92 5.52 20.78
N ALA A 20 1.87 6.41 20.46
CA ALA A 20 2.74 6.22 19.31
C ALA A 20 3.61 4.95 19.45
N ALA A 21 4.23 4.70 20.60
CA ALA A 21 5.05 3.51 20.81
C ALA A 21 4.27 2.19 20.63
N ASN A 22 3.03 2.13 21.13
CA ASN A 22 2.16 0.96 20.98
C ASN A 22 1.72 0.77 19.52
N MET A 23 1.39 1.85 18.82
CA MET A 23 1.04 1.81 17.39
C MET A 23 2.19 1.24 16.54
N TRP A 24 3.43 1.66 16.80
CA TRP A 24 4.60 1.17 16.07
C TRP A 24 4.83 -0.32 16.29
N LYS A 25 4.82 -0.74 17.56
CA LYS A 25 4.96 -2.15 17.92
C LYS A 25 3.96 -3.00 17.14
N THR A 26 2.70 -2.59 17.11
CA THR A 26 1.66 -3.30 16.38
C THR A 26 1.88 -3.33 14.86
N VAL A 27 2.23 -2.21 14.25
CA VAL A 27 2.53 -2.19 12.81
C VAL A 27 3.66 -3.18 12.50
N TYR A 28 4.71 -3.24 13.33
CA TYR A 28 5.79 -4.20 13.13
C TYR A 28 5.40 -5.64 13.41
N GLU A 29 4.55 -5.91 14.41
CA GLU A 29 4.07 -7.25 14.74
C GLU A 29 3.15 -7.84 13.65
N GLN A 30 2.50 -7.00 12.85
CA GLN A 30 1.71 -7.42 11.68
C GLN A 30 2.53 -7.76 10.44
N LEU A 31 3.83 -7.42 10.41
CA LEU A 31 4.73 -7.63 9.27
C LEU A 31 5.53 -8.93 9.46
N ASP A 32 5.18 -9.97 8.70
CA ASP A 32 6.02 -11.16 8.54
C ASP A 32 6.79 -11.05 7.21
N LEU A 33 8.03 -10.56 7.27
CA LEU A 33 8.85 -10.37 6.07
C LEU A 33 9.86 -11.51 5.86
N GLY A 34 9.46 -12.75 6.16
CA GLY A 34 10.23 -13.94 5.80
C GLY A 34 11.48 -14.14 6.66
N GLY A 35 11.37 -13.89 7.96
CA GLY A 35 12.48 -14.03 8.91
C GLY A 35 13.46 -12.86 8.92
N LEU A 36 13.25 -11.84 8.06
CA LEU A 36 13.87 -10.54 8.24
C LEU A 36 13.28 -9.94 9.52
N LYS A 37 14.06 -9.84 10.61
CA LYS A 37 13.74 -8.89 11.68
C LYS A 37 13.56 -7.56 10.97
N THR A 38 12.37 -6.96 11.01
CA THR A 38 12.14 -5.63 10.47
C THR A 38 12.82 -4.64 11.39
N PRO A 39 14.03 -4.09 11.08
CA PRO A 39 14.44 -2.90 11.77
C PRO A 39 13.42 -1.81 11.43
N ASN A 40 13.03 -1.03 12.42
CA ASN A 40 12.14 0.12 12.26
C ASN A 40 12.56 1.03 11.09
N GLU A 41 13.85 1.03 10.75
CA GLU A 41 14.46 1.79 9.65
C GLU A 41 13.96 1.43 8.25
N LYS A 42 13.38 0.23 8.05
CA LYS A 42 12.85 -0.19 6.74
C LYS A 42 11.44 0.30 6.45
N VAL A 43 10.70 0.76 7.47
CA VAL A 43 9.32 1.21 7.32
C VAL A 43 9.27 2.73 7.45
N HIS A 44 8.90 3.40 6.37
CA HIS A 44 8.68 4.83 6.33
C HIS A 44 7.19 5.14 6.35
N ILE A 45 6.75 6.08 7.19
CA ILE A 45 5.37 6.56 7.21
C ILE A 45 5.21 7.77 6.30
N GLU A 46 4.34 7.62 5.31
CA GLU A 46 3.82 8.69 4.45
C GLU A 46 2.37 8.99 4.86
N CYS A 47 2.14 9.28 6.14
CA CYS A 47 0.82 9.54 6.71
C CYS A 47 0.89 10.61 7.81
N HIS A 48 -0.15 11.43 7.90
CA HIS A 48 -0.33 12.29 9.07
C HIS A 48 -0.88 11.47 10.25
N PHE A 49 -0.32 11.61 11.45
CA PHE A 49 -0.60 10.71 12.56
C PHE A 49 -2.06 10.72 13.07
N ASP A 50 -2.84 11.78 12.78
CA ASP A 50 -4.28 11.86 13.09
C ASP A 50 -5.14 10.89 12.26
N LEU A 51 -4.60 10.42 11.13
CA LEU A 51 -5.25 9.50 10.20
C LEU A 51 -4.96 8.02 10.52
N LEU A 52 -4.08 7.77 11.48
CA LEU A 52 -3.62 6.43 11.82
C LEU A 52 -4.17 6.03 13.18
N SER A 53 -4.80 4.86 13.22
CA SER A 53 -5.19 4.22 14.47
C SER A 53 -4.87 2.74 14.42
N VAL A 54 -4.56 2.17 15.57
CA VAL A 54 -4.30 0.75 15.72
C VAL A 54 -5.32 0.19 16.69
N ASN A 55 -5.98 -0.90 16.28
CA ASN A 55 -6.88 -1.64 17.16
C ASN A 55 -6.24 -2.99 17.50
N LEU A 56 -5.90 -3.13 18.78
CA LEU A 56 -5.39 -4.37 19.36
C LEU A 56 -6.59 -5.26 19.68
N THR A 57 -6.78 -6.35 18.95
CA THR A 57 -7.75 -7.37 19.33
C THR A 57 -7.05 -8.59 19.89
N LYS A 58 -7.79 -9.45 20.59
CA LYS A 58 -7.24 -10.68 21.18
C LYS A 58 -6.68 -11.64 20.13
N ASP A 59 -7.21 -11.59 18.91
CA ASP A 59 -6.94 -12.58 17.86
C ASP A 59 -6.06 -12.03 16.73
N HIS A 60 -6.22 -10.74 16.38
CA HIS A 60 -5.40 -10.08 15.36
C HIS A 60 -5.22 -8.58 15.64
N ASP A 61 -4.01 -8.10 15.48
CA ASP A 61 -3.77 -6.67 15.42
C ASP A 61 -4.20 -6.12 14.06
N VAL A 62 -4.95 -5.01 14.08
CA VAL A 62 -5.44 -4.34 12.87
C VAL A 62 -4.92 -2.92 12.82
N THR A 63 -4.29 -2.57 11.70
CA THR A 63 -3.92 -1.19 11.39
C THR A 63 -5.04 -0.53 10.59
N LYS A 64 -5.60 0.56 11.11
CA LYS A 64 -6.66 1.33 10.45
C LYS A 64 -6.10 2.68 9.99
N LEU A 65 -6.16 2.90 8.69
CA LEU A 65 -5.77 4.13 8.02
C LEU A 65 -7.03 4.85 7.56
N LYS A 66 -7.03 6.18 7.67
CA LYS A 66 -8.10 7.04 7.18
C LYS A 66 -7.56 8.06 6.18
N MET A 67 -8.42 8.50 5.28
CA MET A 67 -8.17 9.65 4.42
C MET A 67 -9.46 10.44 4.27
N ASN A 68 -9.33 11.75 4.30
CA ASN A 68 -10.42 12.69 4.10
C ASN A 68 -9.91 13.91 3.30
N LYS A 69 -10.85 14.75 2.86
CA LYS A 69 -10.52 16.00 2.16
C LYS A 69 -9.83 16.97 3.12
N ALA A 70 -8.51 17.10 3.01
CA ALA A 70 -7.74 18.15 3.68
C ALA A 70 -6.66 18.73 2.74
N PRO A 71 -6.25 20.00 2.91
CA PRO A 71 -5.21 20.61 2.09
C PRO A 71 -3.91 19.78 2.10
N ASN A 72 -3.31 19.58 0.92
CA ASN A 72 -2.05 18.86 0.73
C ASN A 72 -2.03 17.40 1.24
N ARG A 73 -3.20 16.80 1.51
CA ARG A 73 -3.33 15.42 1.98
C ARG A 73 -3.74 14.51 0.83
N LYS A 74 -2.76 13.80 0.26
CA LYS A 74 -2.98 12.83 -0.84
C LYS A 74 -2.71 11.38 -0.43
N ARG A 75 -2.06 11.15 0.71
CA ARG A 75 -1.61 9.82 1.11
C ARG A 75 -1.67 9.62 2.62
N CYS A 76 -1.96 8.39 3.01
CA CYS A 76 -1.68 7.81 4.30
C CYS A 76 -1.19 6.38 4.03
N GLU A 77 0.12 6.21 3.88
CA GLU A 77 0.74 4.94 3.45
C GLU A 77 1.93 4.57 4.35
N PHE A 78 2.18 3.28 4.50
CA PHE A 78 3.45 2.75 4.99
C PHE A 78 4.27 2.27 3.80
N ALA A 79 5.52 2.70 3.69
CA ALA A 79 6.46 2.27 2.67
C ALA A 79 7.53 1.35 3.28
N ILE A 80 7.57 0.09 2.85
CA ILE A 80 8.53 -0.93 3.27
C ILE A 80 9.63 -1.06 2.22
N LYS A 81 10.84 -0.63 2.57
CA LYS A 81 12.03 -0.67 1.70
C LYS A 81 12.91 -1.88 1.99
N ASP A 82 13.77 -2.22 1.03
CA ASP A 82 14.80 -3.26 1.15
C ASP A 82 14.28 -4.65 1.52
N VAL A 83 13.13 -5.02 0.94
CA VAL A 83 12.47 -6.32 1.12
C VAL A 83 12.29 -7.00 -0.22
N VAL A 84 11.70 -6.31 -1.20
CA VAL A 84 11.50 -6.84 -2.55
C VAL A 84 12.79 -6.74 -3.36
N LYS A 85 13.12 -7.80 -4.10
CA LYS A 85 14.26 -7.85 -5.02
C LYS A 85 13.76 -8.20 -6.43
N ARG A 86 14.44 -7.67 -7.44
CA ARG A 86 14.28 -8.16 -8.81
C ARG A 86 14.95 -9.52 -8.98
N ASP A 87 14.52 -10.24 -10.00
CA ASP A 87 15.07 -11.52 -10.46
C ASP A 87 15.17 -12.54 -9.31
N THR A 88 14.22 -12.47 -8.39
CA THR A 88 14.07 -13.38 -7.24
C THR A 88 12.59 -13.71 -7.10
N PRO A 89 12.22 -15.01 -7.16
CA PRO A 89 10.87 -15.44 -6.89
C PRO A 89 10.38 -15.01 -5.50
N PHE A 90 9.17 -14.47 -5.43
CA PHE A 90 8.58 -13.97 -4.21
C PHE A 90 7.10 -14.32 -4.10
N LYS A 91 6.61 -14.22 -2.87
CA LYS A 91 5.19 -14.18 -2.54
C LYS A 91 4.95 -13.06 -1.54
N PHE A 92 4.01 -12.18 -1.87
CA PHE A 92 3.53 -11.11 -1.01
C PHE A 92 2.02 -11.25 -0.80
N SER A 93 1.55 -11.08 0.42
CA SER A 93 0.12 -11.04 0.70
C SER A 93 -0.25 -10.10 1.83
N PHE A 94 -1.50 -9.65 1.83
CA PHE A 94 -2.09 -8.86 2.91
C PHE A 94 -3.61 -9.01 2.89
N ASP A 95 -4.23 -8.82 4.06
CA ASP A 95 -5.67 -8.71 4.16
C ASP A 95 -6.07 -7.24 4.22
N PHE A 96 -7.13 -6.86 3.51
CA PHE A 96 -7.71 -5.54 3.61
C PHE A 96 -9.23 -5.56 3.79
N LYS A 97 -9.76 -4.49 4.39
CA LYS A 97 -11.18 -4.21 4.52
C LYS A 97 -11.43 -2.71 4.44
N THR A 98 -12.47 -2.32 3.71
CA THR A 98 -12.85 -0.91 3.55
C THR A 98 -14.16 -0.60 4.28
N ASN A 99 -14.41 0.67 4.58
CA ASN A 99 -15.70 1.14 5.11
C ASN A 99 -16.81 1.22 4.05
N ASP A 100 -16.44 1.26 2.77
CA ASP A 100 -17.37 1.41 1.65
C ASP A 100 -16.84 0.65 0.41
N ASN A 101 -17.70 0.39 -0.57
CA ASN A 101 -17.30 -0.06 -1.90
C ASN A 101 -17.03 1.12 -2.85
N PHE A 102 -17.46 2.34 -2.51
CA PHE A 102 -17.24 3.56 -3.30
C PHE A 102 -17.82 3.47 -4.73
N ALA A 103 -18.88 2.69 -4.95
CA ALA A 103 -19.58 2.60 -6.24
C ALA A 103 -20.19 3.93 -6.72
N HIS A 104 -20.38 4.86 -5.79
CA HIS A 104 -20.93 6.19 -6.03
C HIS A 104 -19.87 7.24 -6.38
N TYR A 105 -18.57 6.88 -6.40
CA TYR A 105 -17.49 7.75 -6.84
C TYR A 105 -16.76 7.22 -8.07
N SER A 106 -16.48 8.12 -8.99
CA SER A 106 -15.70 7.98 -10.21
C SER A 106 -14.20 8.22 -10.06
N GLN A 107 -13.79 8.91 -9.00
CA GLN A 107 -12.39 9.24 -8.73
C GLN A 107 -11.68 8.10 -8.03
N TRP A 108 -10.59 7.61 -8.62
CA TRP A 108 -9.87 6.45 -8.11
C TRP A 108 -8.94 6.76 -6.93
N HIS A 109 -8.71 5.76 -6.09
CA HIS A 109 -7.64 5.70 -5.08
C HIS A 109 -7.00 4.31 -5.07
N SER A 110 -5.86 4.16 -4.40
CA SER A 110 -5.22 2.85 -4.23
C SER A 110 -5.10 2.44 -2.77
N TYR A 111 -5.10 1.12 -2.53
CA TYR A 111 -4.90 0.49 -1.21
C TYR A 111 -3.51 -0.13 -1.04
N PHE A 112 -2.82 -0.36 -2.16
CA PHE A 112 -1.51 -0.98 -2.21
C PHE A 112 -0.78 -0.53 -3.47
N GLN A 113 0.54 -0.42 -3.37
CA GLN A 113 1.45 -0.21 -4.50
C GLN A 113 2.71 -1.03 -4.32
N LEU A 114 3.22 -1.62 -5.39
CA LEU A 114 4.63 -1.97 -5.49
C LEU A 114 5.29 -0.90 -6.35
N HIS A 115 6.30 -0.24 -5.83
CA HIS A 115 6.85 0.99 -6.40
C HIS A 115 8.35 0.87 -6.65
N SER A 116 8.87 1.59 -7.65
CA SER A 116 10.31 1.77 -7.86
C SER A 116 10.78 3.15 -7.46
N VAL A 117 12.08 3.28 -7.16
CA VAL A 117 12.71 4.58 -6.97
C VAL A 117 13.32 5.00 -8.31
N PRO A 118 12.97 6.18 -8.86
CA PRO A 118 13.53 6.64 -10.13
C PRO A 118 15.06 6.73 -10.06
N ASP A 119 15.71 6.48 -11.19
CA ASP A 119 17.14 6.68 -11.34
C ASP A 119 17.49 8.17 -11.47
N GLN A 120 18.76 8.49 -11.25
CA GLN A 120 19.24 9.85 -11.44
C GLN A 120 19.02 10.30 -12.89
N GLY A 121 18.26 11.40 -13.07
CA GLY A 121 17.84 11.89 -14.39
C GLY A 121 16.33 11.82 -14.58
N GLU A 122 15.63 11.08 -13.72
CA GLU A 122 14.19 10.98 -13.72
C GLU A 122 13.60 11.71 -12.51
N ALA A 123 12.58 12.53 -12.73
CA ALA A 123 11.99 13.34 -11.66
C ALA A 123 11.02 12.54 -10.76
N TRP A 124 10.45 11.46 -11.29
CA TRP A 124 9.40 10.68 -10.63
C TRP A 124 9.22 9.33 -11.34
N ARG A 125 8.47 8.41 -10.71
CA ARG A 125 8.18 7.07 -11.23
C ARG A 125 6.75 6.68 -10.90
N CYS A 126 6.08 5.93 -11.76
CA CYS A 126 4.81 5.28 -11.39
C CYS A 126 5.05 4.01 -10.58
N PRO A 127 4.05 3.56 -9.81
CA PRO A 127 4.05 2.20 -9.29
C PRO A 127 4.23 1.18 -10.41
N ILE A 128 5.04 0.15 -10.14
CA ILE A 128 5.12 -1.08 -10.94
C ILE A 128 3.72 -1.69 -11.02
N MET A 129 3.00 -1.72 -9.90
CA MET A 129 1.60 -2.09 -9.83
C MET A 129 0.90 -1.42 -8.65
N ALA A 130 -0.40 -1.24 -8.75
CA ALA A 130 -1.23 -0.66 -7.70
C ALA A 130 -2.60 -1.33 -7.66
N LEU A 131 -3.08 -1.68 -6.47
CA LEU A 131 -4.46 -2.10 -6.26
C LEU A 131 -5.32 -0.85 -6.13
N GLU A 132 -6.06 -0.54 -7.19
CA GLU A 132 -6.89 0.65 -7.30
C GLU A 132 -8.36 0.30 -7.10
N SER A 133 -9.10 1.15 -6.39
CA SER A 133 -10.56 1.14 -6.37
C SER A 133 -11.09 2.31 -7.22
N ILE A 134 -12.08 2.01 -8.06
CA ILE A 134 -12.79 2.97 -8.91
C ILE A 134 -14.18 2.43 -9.23
N ASN A 135 -15.21 3.29 -9.14
CA ASN A 135 -16.60 2.92 -9.47
C ASN A 135 -17.07 1.61 -8.80
N GLY A 136 -16.72 1.35 -7.54
CA GLY A 136 -17.21 0.14 -6.86
C GLY A 136 -16.43 -1.14 -7.16
N THR A 137 -15.34 -1.04 -7.91
CA THR A 137 -14.57 -2.19 -8.38
C THR A 137 -13.08 -2.01 -8.16
N LEU A 138 -12.37 -3.12 -8.04
CA LEU A 138 -10.93 -3.15 -8.00
C LEU A 138 -10.36 -3.38 -9.39
N ARG A 139 -9.19 -2.78 -9.63
CA ARG A 139 -8.36 -3.04 -10.80
C ARG A 139 -6.89 -3.00 -10.42
N MET A 140 -6.07 -3.62 -11.26
CA MET A 140 -4.61 -3.54 -11.13
C MET A 140 -3.97 -3.50 -12.51
N PHE A 141 -2.99 -2.61 -12.65
CA PHE A 141 -2.11 -2.55 -13.81
C PHE A 141 -0.71 -2.97 -13.40
N ASN A 142 0.03 -3.53 -14.35
CA ASN A 142 1.46 -3.74 -14.27
C ASN A 142 2.17 -2.83 -15.27
N ARG A 143 3.30 -2.25 -14.88
CA ARG A 143 4.11 -1.32 -15.67
C ARG A 143 5.57 -1.74 -15.62
N TRP A 144 6.26 -1.58 -16.73
CA TRP A 144 7.67 -1.91 -16.86
C TRP A 144 8.34 -1.00 -17.88
N ASP A 145 9.66 -0.99 -17.86
CA ASP A 145 10.49 -0.38 -18.90
C ASP A 145 11.83 -1.10 -18.89
N GLU A 146 12.27 -1.52 -20.06
CA GLU A 146 13.58 -2.15 -20.27
C GLU A 146 14.71 -1.12 -20.24
N ASN A 147 14.40 0.14 -20.56
CA ASN A 147 15.35 1.24 -20.50
C ASN A 147 15.63 1.59 -19.04
N GLN A 148 16.91 1.85 -18.74
CA GLN A 148 17.32 2.30 -17.42
C GLN A 148 16.75 3.68 -17.07
N ILE A 149 16.67 4.58 -18.05
CA ILE A 149 16.04 5.89 -17.91
C ILE A 149 14.77 5.89 -18.75
N SER A 150 13.62 5.93 -18.09
CA SER A 150 12.32 6.00 -18.74
C SER A 150 12.06 7.38 -19.33
N VAL A 151 11.49 7.38 -20.53
CA VAL A 151 10.94 8.56 -21.17
C VAL A 151 9.49 8.69 -20.72
N THR A 152 9.18 9.77 -19.99
CA THR A 152 7.81 10.15 -19.66
C THR A 152 7.43 11.46 -20.35
N LYS A 153 6.20 11.55 -20.86
CA LYS A 153 5.64 12.77 -21.45
C LYS A 153 4.36 13.16 -20.74
N ASN A 154 4.15 14.46 -20.59
CA ASN A 154 2.94 15.05 -20.00
C ASN A 154 2.59 14.53 -18.59
N GLY A 155 3.57 14.05 -17.83
CA GLY A 155 3.35 13.55 -16.47
C GLY A 155 2.56 12.23 -16.40
N SER A 156 2.51 11.44 -17.48
CA SER A 156 1.91 10.10 -17.49
C SER A 156 2.96 8.99 -17.61
N CYS A 157 2.62 7.78 -17.17
CA CYS A 157 3.45 6.58 -17.35
C CYS A 157 2.86 5.66 -18.43
N GLY A 158 2.33 6.25 -19.49
CA GLY A 158 1.68 5.52 -20.55
C GLY A 158 1.09 6.45 -21.59
N GLY A 159 0.84 5.90 -22.78
CA GLY A 159 0.40 6.63 -23.96
C GLY A 159 1.55 7.08 -24.86
N ALA A 160 1.20 7.67 -26.00
CA ALA A 160 2.13 7.96 -27.08
C ALA A 160 3.35 8.78 -26.64
N GLY A 161 4.54 8.27 -26.97
CA GLY A 161 5.82 8.93 -26.70
C GLY A 161 6.41 8.69 -25.31
N ASN A 162 5.77 7.87 -24.48
CA ASN A 162 6.40 7.28 -23.30
C ASN A 162 7.13 5.99 -23.70
N SER A 163 8.21 5.62 -23.01
CA SER A 163 8.85 4.30 -23.15
C SER A 163 8.29 3.27 -22.18
N ILE A 164 7.61 3.71 -21.12
CA ILE A 164 6.99 2.83 -20.13
C ILE A 164 5.87 2.05 -20.80
N GLU A 165 6.03 0.73 -20.77
CA GLU A 165 5.03 -0.23 -21.19
C GLU A 165 4.10 -0.57 -20.02
N TYR A 166 2.88 -0.99 -20.34
CA TYR A 166 1.92 -1.39 -19.34
C TYR A 166 0.94 -2.45 -19.83
N ARG A 167 0.40 -3.20 -18.89
CA ARG A 167 -0.69 -4.16 -19.10
C ARG A 167 -1.69 -4.07 -17.97
N LYS A 168 -2.94 -4.43 -18.25
CA LYS A 168 -3.95 -4.67 -17.21
C LYS A 168 -3.73 -6.09 -16.68
N LEU A 169 -3.64 -6.25 -15.36
CA LEU A 169 -3.65 -7.56 -14.72
C LEU A 169 -5.10 -8.02 -14.55
N PHE A 170 -5.94 -7.16 -13.97
CA PHE A 170 -7.39 -7.37 -13.91
C PHE A 170 -8.13 -6.02 -13.81
N SER A 171 -9.43 -6.04 -14.07
CA SER A 171 -10.35 -4.93 -13.77
C SER A 171 -11.72 -5.46 -13.37
N ASP A 172 -12.56 -4.57 -12.86
CA ASP A 172 -13.98 -4.82 -12.63
C ASP A 172 -14.24 -5.91 -11.58
N TYR A 173 -13.28 -6.16 -10.68
CA TYR A 173 -13.46 -7.07 -9.56
C TYR A 173 -14.33 -6.39 -8.50
N TYR A 174 -15.55 -6.86 -8.33
CA TYR A 174 -16.47 -6.32 -7.34
C TYR A 174 -16.05 -6.70 -5.92
N TYR A 175 -16.21 -5.77 -4.99
CA TYR A 175 -15.95 -6.01 -3.57
C TYR A 175 -17.01 -5.32 -2.70
N GLU A 176 -17.26 -5.90 -1.54
CA GLU A 176 -18.22 -5.44 -0.56
C GLU A 176 -17.53 -4.62 0.53
N ALA A 177 -18.23 -3.59 0.99
CA ALA A 177 -17.85 -2.88 2.20
C ALA A 177 -17.81 -3.84 3.40
N ASP A 178 -16.99 -3.52 4.39
CA ASP A 178 -16.88 -4.27 5.65
C ASP A 178 -16.57 -5.76 5.55
N SER A 179 -16.11 -6.21 4.38
CA SER A 179 -15.64 -7.58 4.14
C SER A 179 -14.12 -7.62 4.06
N TRP A 180 -13.52 -8.67 4.64
CA TRP A 180 -12.09 -8.92 4.51
C TRP A 180 -11.79 -9.62 3.19
N TYR A 181 -10.80 -9.11 2.48
CA TYR A 181 -10.26 -9.69 1.26
C TYR A 181 -8.77 -9.97 1.45
N ASN A 182 -8.33 -11.17 1.07
CA ASN A 182 -6.91 -11.48 0.99
C ASN A 182 -6.39 -11.16 -0.41
N VAL A 183 -5.31 -10.40 -0.53
CA VAL A 183 -4.63 -10.17 -1.80
C VAL A 183 -3.33 -10.94 -1.77
N GLU A 184 -3.05 -11.71 -2.81
CA GLU A 184 -1.80 -12.44 -2.98
C GLU A 184 -1.19 -12.08 -4.34
N ILE A 185 0.10 -11.72 -4.32
CA ILE A 185 0.92 -11.46 -5.49
C ILE A 185 2.12 -12.39 -5.40
N SER A 186 2.37 -13.17 -6.45
CA SER A 186 3.50 -14.10 -6.48
C SER A 186 4.10 -14.19 -7.86
N GLY A 187 5.37 -14.60 -7.92
CA GLY A 187 6.11 -14.70 -9.17
C GLY A 187 7.50 -14.10 -9.06
N GLU A 188 8.03 -13.58 -10.16
CA GLU A 188 9.34 -12.93 -10.21
C GLU A 188 9.23 -11.55 -10.87
N LEU A 189 9.95 -10.56 -10.31
CA LEU A 189 10.06 -9.25 -10.94
C LEU A 189 11.25 -9.21 -11.89
N SER A 190 11.04 -9.12 -13.19
CA SER A 190 12.12 -8.98 -14.17
C SER A 190 11.83 -7.90 -15.20
N HIS A 191 12.85 -7.15 -15.59
CA HIS A 191 12.71 -6.03 -16.53
C HIS A 191 13.03 -6.43 -17.97
N ASN A 192 13.62 -7.60 -18.23
CA ASN A 192 14.10 -8.02 -19.55
C ASN A 192 13.86 -9.50 -19.89
N LYS A 193 13.30 -10.29 -18.97
CA LYS A 193 12.96 -11.69 -19.18
C LYS A 193 11.46 -11.91 -19.10
N ASP A 194 11.04 -13.03 -19.62
CA ASP A 194 9.70 -13.57 -19.38
C ASP A 194 9.61 -14.11 -17.95
N ALA A 195 9.31 -13.23 -17.00
CA ALA A 195 8.99 -13.57 -15.63
C ALA A 195 7.47 -13.52 -15.42
N CYS A 196 6.92 -14.54 -14.76
CA CYS A 196 5.48 -14.64 -14.54
C CYS A 196 5.07 -13.94 -13.25
N LEU A 197 3.93 -13.25 -13.28
CA LEU A 197 3.24 -12.70 -12.12
C LEU A 197 1.82 -13.25 -12.05
N THR A 198 1.50 -13.80 -10.88
CA THR A 198 0.16 -14.24 -10.53
C THR A 198 -0.42 -13.29 -9.49
N VAL A 199 -1.65 -12.84 -9.70
CA VAL A 199 -2.43 -12.05 -8.74
C VAL A 199 -3.71 -12.78 -8.39
N LYS A 200 -3.97 -12.90 -7.09
CA LYS A 200 -5.21 -13.47 -6.56
C LYS A 200 -5.88 -12.50 -5.60
N ILE A 201 -7.21 -12.57 -5.58
CA ILE A 201 -8.01 -12.04 -4.48
C ILE A 201 -8.81 -13.20 -3.91
N ASN A 202 -8.65 -13.43 -2.60
CA ASN A 202 -9.04 -14.67 -1.93
C ASN A 202 -8.45 -15.87 -2.69
N ASP A 203 -9.26 -16.89 -2.98
CA ASP A 203 -8.83 -18.09 -3.70
C ASP A 203 -8.95 -17.98 -5.23
N GLU A 204 -9.36 -16.81 -5.76
CA GLU A 204 -9.58 -16.59 -7.19
C GLU A 204 -8.32 -16.03 -7.87
N VAL A 205 -7.85 -16.70 -8.93
CA VAL A 205 -6.77 -16.21 -9.79
C VAL A 205 -7.32 -15.19 -10.78
N LEU A 206 -6.97 -13.93 -10.59
CA LEU A 206 -7.43 -12.83 -11.46
C LEU A 206 -6.49 -12.57 -12.63
N SER A 207 -5.21 -12.89 -12.48
CA SER A 207 -4.19 -12.74 -13.50
C SER A 207 -3.10 -13.77 -13.30
N ASP A 208 -2.62 -14.35 -14.41
CA ASP A 208 -1.39 -15.12 -14.48
C ASP A 208 -0.73 -14.82 -15.82
N VAL A 209 0.27 -13.95 -15.82
CA VAL A 209 0.85 -13.37 -17.04
C VAL A 209 2.36 -13.34 -16.96
N CYS A 210 3.02 -13.67 -18.07
CA CYS A 210 4.47 -13.64 -18.18
C CYS A 210 4.95 -12.50 -19.09
N GLY A 211 6.20 -12.11 -18.89
CA GLY A 211 6.88 -11.05 -19.62
C GLY A 211 7.60 -10.08 -18.68
N PRO A 212 8.32 -9.09 -19.23
CA PRO A 212 8.90 -8.02 -18.44
C PRO A 212 7.84 -7.29 -17.62
N ASN A 213 8.06 -7.10 -16.32
CA ASN A 213 7.02 -6.68 -15.39
C ASN A 213 7.50 -5.72 -14.30
N THR A 214 8.72 -5.19 -14.43
CA THR A 214 9.28 -4.18 -13.53
C THR A 214 10.23 -3.24 -14.29
N PHE A 215 10.62 -2.14 -13.66
CA PHE A 215 11.54 -1.16 -14.25
C PHE A 215 13.01 -1.57 -14.10
N ASN A 216 13.85 -1.17 -15.06
CA ASN A 216 15.30 -1.35 -15.05
C ASN A 216 16.05 -0.30 -14.20
N ASP A 217 15.54 0.00 -13.00
CA ASP A 217 16.14 1.03 -12.11
C ASP A 217 17.32 0.46 -11.29
N ILE A 218 18.27 1.28 -10.84
CA ILE A 218 19.37 0.80 -9.98
C ILE A 218 18.84 0.36 -8.61
N GLN A 219 17.86 1.09 -8.10
CA GLN A 219 17.31 0.85 -6.77
C GLN A 219 16.25 -0.26 -6.76
N LYS A 220 16.18 -0.98 -5.64
CA LYS A 220 15.22 -2.06 -5.46
C LYS A 220 13.78 -1.54 -5.38
N PRO A 221 12.80 -2.32 -5.87
CA PRO A 221 11.40 -2.06 -5.59
C PRO A 221 11.08 -2.06 -4.11
N TYR A 222 9.99 -1.39 -3.73
CA TYR A 222 9.54 -1.29 -2.36
C TYR A 222 8.01 -1.31 -2.30
N ILE A 223 7.48 -1.85 -1.21
CA ILE A 223 6.04 -2.04 -1.01
C ILE A 223 5.48 -0.78 -0.36
N LYS A 224 4.29 -0.34 -0.79
CA LYS A 224 3.44 0.58 -0.05
C LYS A 224 2.08 -0.06 0.21
N PHE A 225 1.57 0.07 1.42
CA PHE A 225 0.20 -0.27 1.76
C PHE A 225 -0.44 0.86 2.55
N GLY A 226 -1.70 1.13 2.28
CA GLY A 226 -2.39 2.32 2.78
C GLY A 226 -3.18 3.02 1.69
N ILE A 227 -3.68 4.21 1.97
CA ILE A 227 -4.57 4.93 1.06
C ILE A 227 -3.77 6.00 0.31
N TYR A 228 -3.78 5.94 -1.01
CA TYR A 228 -3.35 7.05 -1.88
C TYR A 228 -4.53 7.56 -2.70
N LYS A 229 -4.90 8.83 -2.47
CA LYS A 229 -5.98 9.56 -3.15
C LYS A 229 -5.37 10.74 -3.93
N PRO A 230 -4.80 10.51 -5.12
CA PRO A 230 -4.24 11.59 -5.94
C PRO A 230 -5.30 12.39 -6.72
N THR A 231 -6.46 11.79 -6.91
CA THR A 231 -7.61 12.35 -7.62
C THR A 231 -8.42 13.27 -6.72
N SER A 232 -9.24 14.12 -7.33
CA SER A 232 -10.13 15.04 -6.60
C SER A 232 -11.12 14.27 -5.72
N TRP A 233 -11.46 14.84 -4.58
CA TRP A 233 -12.59 14.38 -3.75
C TRP A 233 -13.90 14.80 -4.42
N GLU A 234 -14.91 13.93 -4.42
CA GLU A 234 -16.19 14.24 -5.09
C GLU A 234 -17.14 15.01 -4.18
N VAL A 235 -17.08 14.74 -2.88
CA VAL A 235 -17.85 15.47 -1.86
C VAL A 235 -16.96 15.86 -0.68
N ASP A 236 -17.34 16.90 0.06
CA ASP A 236 -16.52 17.47 1.12
C ASP A 236 -16.35 16.55 2.34
N ASN A 237 -17.34 15.69 2.60
CA ASN A 237 -17.40 14.77 3.73
C ASN A 237 -17.06 13.32 3.36
N GLU A 238 -16.50 13.08 2.18
CA GLU A 238 -15.99 11.77 1.76
C GLU A 238 -14.85 11.34 2.70
N GLU A 239 -14.95 10.14 3.27
CA GLU A 239 -13.91 9.51 4.08
C GLU A 239 -13.65 8.09 3.57
N ILE A 240 -12.37 7.81 3.31
CA ILE A 240 -11.89 6.48 2.98
C ILE A 240 -11.26 5.91 4.23
N GLU A 241 -11.74 4.76 4.69
CA GLU A 241 -11.08 3.97 5.72
C GLU A 241 -10.60 2.65 5.15
N LEU A 242 -9.36 2.29 5.50
CA LEU A 242 -8.73 1.04 5.13
C LEU A 242 -8.22 0.37 6.40
N SER A 243 -8.69 -0.84 6.66
CA SER A 243 -8.12 -1.72 7.67
C SER A 243 -7.22 -2.74 6.98
N VAL A 244 -6.01 -2.95 7.53
CA VAL A 244 -5.02 -3.89 7.00
C VAL A 244 -4.51 -4.79 8.14
N LYS A 245 -4.25 -6.06 7.82
CA LYS A 245 -3.60 -7.03 8.70
C LYS A 245 -2.90 -8.12 7.88
N ASN A 246 -2.20 -9.04 8.56
CA ASN A 246 -1.60 -10.24 7.95
C ASN A 246 -0.69 -9.92 6.75
N ILE A 247 0.20 -8.93 6.89
CA ILE A 247 1.08 -8.51 5.80
C ILE A 247 2.29 -9.45 5.78
N ARG A 248 2.46 -10.19 4.69
CA ARG A 248 3.47 -11.24 4.58
C ARG A 248 4.28 -11.09 3.31
N TYR A 249 5.60 -11.28 3.42
CA TYR A 249 6.51 -11.38 2.30
C TYR A 249 7.46 -12.55 2.50
N HIS A 250 7.63 -13.36 1.46
CA HIS A 250 8.58 -14.46 1.45
C HIS A 250 9.33 -14.48 0.11
N GLU A 251 10.65 -14.58 0.19
CA GLU A 251 11.45 -15.05 -0.96
C GLU A 251 11.19 -16.55 -1.10
N LEU A 252 10.85 -16.99 -2.31
CA LEU A 252 10.64 -18.40 -2.60
C LEU A 252 11.99 -19.02 -2.97
N ALA A 253 12.24 -20.24 -2.49
CA ALA A 253 13.42 -20.98 -2.91
C ALA A 253 13.30 -21.33 -4.40
N ASN A 254 14.38 -21.13 -5.15
CA ASN A 254 14.52 -21.59 -6.53
C ASN A 254 14.58 -23.11 -6.61
#